data_AF-A0A928RU60-F1
#
_entry.id   AF-A0A928RU60-F1
#
_cell.length_a   1.000
_cell.length_b   1.000
_cell.length_c   1.000
_cell.angle_alpha   90.00
_cell.angle_beta   90.00
_cell.angle_gamma   90.00
#
_symmetry.space_group_name_H-M   'P 1'
#
loop_
_entity.id
_entity.type
_entity.pdbx_description
1 polymer ?
#
loop_
_entity_poly.entity_id
_entity_poly.type
_entity_poly.pdbx_seq_one_letter_code
_entity_poly.pdbx_strand_id
1 'polypeptide(L)'
;MDNKLTKRRLSDFLAYEWITMIIIAVVAIVVWEFVYTVASVRLSVGQEFKFYYDYNLDSGGSSAFYQMIIDNETLSYDVLSFDSESLTKDSNQILSARLSIKEGDVMFTDCVDYTKKEGADENTSKEIRVKTLIDNYYGYAFTTLRDDAISYLKGFLPDGVTVDEEITFDMLSKEKIESTFRQRMKKDNRFRNEEQIQEGIKLEEQRLKDLCEEVKDFSYLLSLSSEYPELFYNYTRYEQSFELEGDTKYKGQYQTAVEREKEEGRENVPYALRLSALKGGANKNDPSKYFRLSGSETADDVVAMVFNFRSDQPHLQYETISFINQIVRDCSTLLD
;
A
#
# COMPACT_ATOMS: atom_id res chain seq x y z
N MET A 1 -33.78 -65.26 11.30
CA MET A 1 -33.87 -64.43 12.52
C MET A 1 -34.43 -63.08 12.12
N ASP A 2 -35.64 -62.79 12.57
CA ASP A 2 -36.40 -61.58 12.25
C ASP A 2 -35.72 -60.38 12.93
N ASN A 3 -34.90 -59.62 12.18
CA ASN A 3 -34.20 -58.44 12.67
C ASN A 3 -35.16 -57.24 12.75
N LYS A 4 -36.17 -57.34 13.61
CA LYS A 4 -37.00 -56.20 13.98
C LYS A 4 -36.16 -55.23 14.81
N LEU A 5 -35.85 -54.08 14.21
CA LEU A 5 -35.24 -52.92 14.87
C LEU A 5 -36.22 -52.40 15.94
N THR A 6 -36.11 -52.93 17.16
CA THR A 6 -36.87 -52.46 18.31
C THR A 6 -36.27 -51.14 18.81
N LYS A 7 -37.12 -50.16 19.19
CA LYS A 7 -36.71 -48.84 19.73
C LYS A 7 -35.62 -48.93 20.80
N ARG A 8 -35.63 -50.01 21.59
CA ARG A 8 -34.65 -50.28 22.65
C ARG A 8 -33.25 -50.56 22.11
N ARG A 9 -33.12 -51.34 21.02
CA ARG A 9 -31.81 -51.56 20.37
C ARG A 9 -31.25 -50.31 19.71
N LEU A 10 -32.10 -49.45 19.14
CA LEU A 10 -31.67 -48.15 18.61
C LEU A 10 -31.20 -47.22 19.74
N SER A 11 -31.91 -47.22 20.88
CA SER A 11 -31.54 -46.46 22.08
C SER A 11 -30.23 -46.95 22.70
N ASP A 12 -30.00 -48.25 22.76
CA ASP A 12 -28.77 -48.83 23.31
C ASP A 12 -27.57 -48.56 22.37
N PHE A 13 -27.79 -48.59 21.06
CA PHE A 13 -26.77 -48.23 20.06
C PHE A 13 -26.43 -46.73 20.11
N LEU A 14 -27.44 -45.85 20.22
CA LEU A 14 -27.25 -44.41 20.42
C LEU A 14 -26.56 -44.11 21.74
N ALA A 15 -26.90 -44.80 22.83
CA ALA A 15 -26.29 -44.59 24.15
C ALA A 15 -24.82 -45.03 24.23
N TYR A 16 -24.38 -45.95 23.36
CA TYR A 16 -23.00 -46.43 23.32
C TYR A 16 -22.15 -45.72 22.24
N GLU A 17 -22.75 -45.29 21.12
CA GLU A 17 -22.02 -44.72 19.98
C GLU A 17 -22.16 -43.20 19.80
N TRP A 18 -22.95 -42.51 20.62
CA TRP A 18 -23.10 -41.04 20.52
C TRP A 18 -21.78 -40.29 20.65
N ILE A 19 -20.85 -40.75 21.49
CA ILE A 19 -19.52 -40.15 21.63
C ILE A 19 -18.74 -40.28 20.31
N THR A 20 -18.77 -41.46 19.69
CA THR A 20 -18.11 -41.71 18.40
C THR A 20 -18.72 -40.86 17.29
N MET A 21 -20.04 -40.70 17.26
CA MET A 21 -20.73 -39.80 16.32
C MET A 21 -20.31 -38.35 16.50
N ILE A 22 -20.18 -37.86 17.74
CA ILE A 22 -19.68 -36.50 18.02
C ILE A 22 -18.22 -36.36 17.56
N ILE A 23 -17.36 -37.34 17.86
CA ILE A 23 -15.95 -37.31 17.43
C ILE A 23 -15.84 -37.26 15.90
N ILE A 24 -16.60 -38.09 15.18
CA ILE A 24 -16.61 -38.09 13.71
C ILE A 24 -17.13 -36.75 13.18
N ALA A 25 -18.16 -36.17 13.81
CA ALA A 25 -18.67 -34.85 13.41
C ALA A 25 -17.62 -33.75 13.61
N VAL A 26 -16.90 -33.75 14.75
CA VAL A 26 -15.81 -32.79 15.01
C VAL A 26 -14.67 -32.98 14.00
N VAL A 27 -14.26 -34.22 13.73
CA VAL A 27 -13.24 -34.52 12.72
C VAL A 27 -13.68 -34.06 11.34
N ALA A 28 -14.93 -34.29 10.97
CA ALA A 28 -15.47 -33.83 9.68
C ALA A 28 -15.46 -32.30 9.58
N ILE A 29 -15.84 -31.57 10.63
CA ILE A 29 -15.75 -30.10 10.67
C ILE A 29 -14.30 -29.65 10.53
N VAL A 30 -13.38 -30.22 11.31
CA VAL A 30 -11.95 -29.85 11.24
C VAL A 30 -11.36 -30.13 9.85
N VAL A 31 -11.68 -31.28 9.26
CA VAL A 31 -11.24 -31.62 7.89
C VAL A 31 -11.86 -30.64 6.89
N TRP A 32 -13.12 -30.27 7.05
CA TRP A 32 -13.79 -29.33 6.16
C TRP A 32 -13.19 -27.92 6.25
N GLU A 33 -12.92 -27.44 7.47
CA GLU A 33 -12.21 -26.18 7.72
C GLU A 33 -10.78 -26.22 7.14
N PHE A 34 -10.08 -27.35 7.28
CA PHE A 34 -8.73 -27.54 6.73
C PHE A 34 -8.75 -27.54 5.19
N VAL A 35 -9.72 -28.21 4.58
CA VAL A 35 -9.93 -28.18 3.13
C VAL A 35 -10.21 -26.75 2.68
N TYR A 36 -11.07 -26.01 3.37
CA TYR A 36 -11.37 -24.62 3.00
C TYR A 36 -10.14 -23.70 3.14
N THR A 37 -9.39 -23.82 4.24
CA THR A 37 -8.17 -23.00 4.45
C THR A 37 -7.04 -23.33 3.49
N VAL A 38 -6.90 -24.57 3.05
CA VAL A 38 -5.85 -25.00 2.09
C VAL A 38 -6.31 -24.81 0.64
N ALA A 39 -7.61 -24.90 0.35
CA ALA A 39 -8.16 -24.76 -1.00
C ALA A 39 -8.49 -23.30 -1.37
N SER A 40 -8.62 -22.38 -0.41
CA SER A 40 -8.81 -20.96 -0.74
C SER A 40 -7.58 -20.43 -1.46
N VAL A 41 -7.77 -19.95 -2.68
CA VAL A 41 -6.72 -19.19 -3.40
C VAL A 41 -6.53 -17.88 -2.64
N ARG A 42 -5.48 -17.81 -1.82
CA ARG A 42 -5.10 -16.56 -1.16
C ARG A 42 -4.39 -15.70 -2.20
N LEU A 43 -4.84 -14.45 -2.31
CA LEU A 43 -4.12 -13.42 -3.04
C LEU A 43 -2.71 -13.32 -2.44
N SER A 44 -1.68 -13.28 -3.28
CA SER A 44 -0.33 -13.04 -2.77
C SER A 44 -0.22 -11.61 -2.26
N VAL A 45 0.66 -11.39 -1.29
CA VAL A 45 1.01 -10.04 -0.81
C VAL A 45 1.40 -9.17 -2.02
N GLY A 46 0.66 -8.08 -2.26
CA GLY A 46 0.79 -7.19 -3.42
C GLY A 46 -0.30 -7.33 -4.50
N GLN A 47 -1.01 -8.45 -4.57
CA GLN A 47 -2.18 -8.60 -5.48
C GLN A 47 -3.45 -7.94 -4.89
N GLU A 48 -3.40 -7.55 -3.63
CA GLU A 48 -4.39 -6.70 -2.99
C GLU A 48 -3.76 -5.32 -2.81
N PHE A 49 -4.35 -4.30 -3.43
CA PHE A 49 -3.98 -2.91 -3.26
C PHE A 49 -4.99 -2.24 -2.34
N LYS A 50 -4.53 -1.74 -1.19
CA LYS A 50 -5.39 -1.16 -0.18
C LYS A 50 -4.90 0.19 0.28
N PHE A 51 -5.80 1.16 0.37
CA PHE A 51 -5.48 2.47 0.91
C PHE A 51 -6.33 2.82 2.13
N TYR A 52 -5.76 3.61 3.04
CA TYR A 52 -6.39 3.98 4.29
C TYR A 52 -6.66 5.47 4.37
N TYR A 53 -7.81 5.84 4.94
CA TYR A 53 -8.04 7.16 5.51
C TYR A 53 -7.75 7.10 7.00
N ASP A 54 -6.88 7.96 7.50
CA ASP A 54 -6.65 8.08 8.94
C ASP A 54 -7.89 8.62 9.66
N TYR A 55 -7.95 8.40 10.98
CA TYR A 55 -9.13 8.75 11.78
C TYR A 55 -9.45 10.25 11.87
N ASN A 56 -8.49 11.11 11.49
CA ASN A 56 -8.67 12.56 11.46
C ASN A 56 -9.28 13.06 10.15
N LEU A 57 -9.35 12.21 9.12
CA LEU A 57 -9.90 12.56 7.82
C LEU A 57 -11.39 12.26 7.77
N ASP A 58 -12.10 13.04 6.97
CA ASP A 58 -13.47 12.74 6.57
C ASP A 58 -13.45 11.81 5.35
N SER A 59 -14.14 10.68 5.46
CA SER A 59 -14.25 9.69 4.39
C SER A 59 -15.42 9.92 3.43
N GLY A 60 -16.16 11.03 3.54
CA GLY A 60 -17.28 11.35 2.66
C GLY A 60 -16.95 11.39 1.17
N GLY A 61 -15.68 11.65 0.81
CA GLY A 61 -15.19 11.62 -0.57
C GLY A 61 -14.62 10.27 -1.04
N SER A 62 -14.50 9.28 -0.14
CA SER A 62 -13.81 8.00 -0.39
C SER A 62 -14.40 7.21 -1.56
N SER A 63 -15.73 7.08 -1.66
CA SER A 63 -16.36 6.32 -2.75
C SER A 63 -16.15 6.99 -4.11
N ALA A 64 -16.15 8.32 -4.17
CA ALA A 64 -15.89 9.05 -5.40
C ALA A 64 -14.43 8.90 -5.84
N PHE A 65 -13.50 8.93 -4.88
CA PHE A 65 -12.08 8.71 -5.15
C PHE A 65 -11.79 7.26 -5.59
N TYR A 66 -12.38 6.28 -4.90
CA TYR A 66 -12.30 4.87 -5.27
C TYR A 66 -12.78 4.65 -6.71
N GLN A 67 -13.93 5.22 -7.08
CA GLN A 67 -14.44 5.13 -8.44
C GLN A 67 -13.53 5.81 -9.46
N MET A 68 -12.93 6.95 -9.10
CA MET A 68 -11.97 7.65 -9.98
C MET A 68 -10.76 6.77 -10.31
N ILE A 69 -10.20 6.05 -9.34
CA ILE A 69 -9.06 5.15 -9.58
C ILE A 69 -9.45 3.98 -10.50
N ILE A 70 -10.66 3.43 -10.32
CA ILE A 70 -11.18 2.34 -11.17
C ILE A 70 -11.43 2.82 -12.61
N ASP A 71 -12.10 3.96 -12.76
CA ASP A 71 -12.50 4.49 -14.08
C ASP A 71 -11.28 4.87 -14.94
N ASN A 72 -10.15 5.19 -14.32
CA ASN A 72 -8.90 5.50 -15.01
C ASN A 72 -7.99 4.28 -15.23
N GLU A 73 -8.43 3.06 -14.86
CA GLU A 73 -7.65 1.82 -15.02
C GLU A 73 -6.21 1.94 -14.47
N THR A 74 -6.05 2.64 -13.33
CA THR A 74 -4.73 3.05 -12.81
C THR A 74 -3.82 1.90 -12.36
N LEU A 75 -4.42 0.79 -11.92
CA LEU A 75 -3.70 -0.35 -11.37
C LEU A 75 -3.60 -1.45 -12.42
N SER A 76 -2.46 -2.14 -12.46
CA SER A 76 -2.23 -3.18 -13.46
C SER A 76 -3.09 -4.44 -13.24
N TYR A 77 -3.13 -5.29 -14.26
CA TYR A 77 -3.85 -6.58 -14.24
C TYR A 77 -3.45 -7.52 -13.09
N ASP A 78 -2.29 -7.32 -12.48
CA ASP A 78 -1.79 -8.17 -11.39
C ASP A 78 -2.35 -7.74 -10.03
N VAL A 79 -2.94 -6.54 -9.93
CA VAL A 79 -3.78 -6.17 -8.80
C VAL A 79 -5.18 -6.78 -8.99
N LEU A 80 -5.51 -7.75 -8.13
CA LEU A 80 -6.75 -8.53 -8.17
C LEU A 80 -7.83 -8.00 -7.24
N SER A 81 -7.45 -7.27 -6.21
CA SER A 81 -8.35 -6.64 -5.25
C SER A 81 -7.92 -5.21 -5.01
N PHE A 82 -8.87 -4.29 -5.05
CA PHE A 82 -8.66 -2.88 -4.72
C PHE A 82 -9.70 -2.48 -3.68
N ASP A 83 -9.25 -2.00 -2.52
CA ASP A 83 -10.14 -1.66 -1.41
C ASP A 83 -9.66 -0.41 -0.65
N SER A 84 -10.57 0.18 0.11
CA SER A 84 -10.32 1.35 0.95
C SER A 84 -10.90 1.15 2.34
N GLU A 85 -10.17 1.58 3.38
CA GLU A 85 -10.67 1.50 4.75
C GLU A 85 -10.47 2.83 5.48
N SER A 86 -11.50 3.28 6.19
CA SER A 86 -11.40 4.45 7.08
C SER A 86 -11.15 4.00 8.50
N LEU A 87 -10.04 4.47 9.06
CA LEU A 87 -9.60 4.15 10.40
C LEU A 87 -10.39 4.93 11.44
N THR A 88 -10.48 4.39 12.65
CA THR A 88 -11.11 5.04 13.81
C THR A 88 -10.06 5.42 14.84
N LYS A 89 -10.37 6.27 15.82
CA LYS A 89 -9.38 6.73 16.81
C LYS A 89 -8.65 5.60 17.54
N ASP A 90 -9.33 4.47 17.77
CA ASP A 90 -8.78 3.32 18.48
C ASP A 90 -8.04 2.32 17.54
N SER A 91 -8.03 2.57 16.23
CA SER A 91 -7.56 1.60 15.25
C SER A 91 -6.05 1.62 15.01
N ASN A 92 -5.24 2.29 15.83
CA ASN A 92 -3.77 2.21 15.74
C ASN A 92 -3.26 0.76 15.91
N GLN A 93 -3.91 -0.03 16.79
CA GLN A 93 -3.60 -1.45 16.94
C GLN A 93 -4.03 -2.26 15.71
N ILE A 94 -5.17 -1.90 15.11
CA ILE A 94 -5.66 -2.53 13.89
C ILE A 94 -4.70 -2.24 12.73
N LEU A 95 -4.29 -0.98 12.55
CA LEU A 95 -3.31 -0.59 11.54
C LEU A 95 -1.99 -1.35 11.73
N SER A 96 -1.50 -1.44 12.97
CA SER A 96 -0.30 -2.25 13.29
C SER A 96 -0.47 -3.72 12.87
N ALA A 97 -1.63 -4.32 13.19
CA ALA A 97 -1.91 -5.71 12.84
C ALA A 97 -1.98 -5.91 11.32
N ARG A 98 -2.64 -5.00 10.59
CA ARG A 98 -2.75 -5.02 9.12
C ARG A 98 -1.39 -4.87 8.45
N LEU A 99 -0.60 -3.87 8.86
CA LEU A 99 0.74 -3.65 8.33
C LEU A 99 1.72 -4.78 8.71
N SER A 100 1.48 -5.50 9.80
CA SER A 100 2.29 -6.68 10.17
C SER A 100 2.14 -7.84 9.17
N ILE A 101 0.96 -7.96 8.56
CA ILE A 101 0.67 -8.91 7.48
C ILE A 101 0.80 -8.29 6.08
N LYS A 102 1.36 -7.07 6.00
CA LYS A 102 1.64 -6.33 4.75
C LYS A 102 0.38 -5.96 3.97
N GLU A 103 -0.72 -5.70 4.68
CA GLU A 103 -1.99 -5.24 4.12
C GLU A 103 -2.07 -3.71 4.24
N GLY A 104 -1.81 -3.00 3.13
CA GLY A 104 -1.83 -1.54 3.09
C GLY A 104 -0.72 -0.92 2.26
N ASP A 105 -1.05 -0.13 1.24
CA ASP A 105 -0.06 0.42 0.32
C ASP A 105 0.04 1.95 0.48
N VAL A 106 -1.09 2.63 0.64
CA VAL A 106 -1.16 4.09 0.76
C VAL A 106 -1.97 4.50 1.99
N MET A 107 -1.57 5.60 2.64
CA MET A 107 -2.33 6.20 3.72
C MET A 107 -2.49 7.70 3.53
N PHE A 108 -3.74 8.14 3.59
CA PHE A 108 -4.11 9.56 3.68
C PHE A 108 -4.20 9.95 5.15
N THR A 109 -3.43 10.96 5.55
CA THR A 109 -3.31 11.41 6.94
C THR A 109 -3.11 12.92 7.01
N ASP A 110 -3.01 13.46 8.21
CA ASP A 110 -2.81 14.88 8.45
C ASP A 110 -1.35 15.22 8.82
N CYS A 111 -0.94 16.41 8.43
CA CYS A 111 0.34 17.00 8.81
C CYS A 111 0.18 18.20 9.77
N VAL A 112 -0.94 18.24 10.50
CA VAL A 112 -1.29 19.35 11.39
C VAL A 112 -0.40 19.35 12.62
N ASP A 113 0.18 20.51 12.92
CA ASP A 113 0.77 20.79 14.22
C ASP A 113 -0.29 21.39 15.15
N TYR A 114 -0.95 20.53 15.93
CA TYR A 114 -2.04 20.94 16.81
C TYR A 114 -1.57 21.91 17.91
N THR A 115 -0.29 21.93 18.26
CA THR A 115 0.27 22.86 19.25
C THR A 115 0.28 24.31 18.77
N LYS A 116 0.20 24.52 17.46
CA LYS A 116 0.17 25.85 16.82
C LYS A 116 -1.25 26.35 16.53
N LYS A 117 -2.28 25.54 16.80
CA LYS A 117 -3.68 25.96 16.58
C LYS A 117 -4.16 26.90 17.69
N GLU A 118 -5.06 27.82 17.31
CA GLU A 118 -5.71 28.71 18.27
C GLU A 118 -6.50 27.89 19.31
N GLY A 119 -6.24 28.15 20.59
CA GLY A 119 -6.82 27.38 21.71
C GLY A 119 -6.02 26.14 22.12
N ALA A 120 -4.83 25.90 21.56
CA ALA A 120 -3.92 24.88 22.05
C ALA A 120 -3.52 25.13 23.51
N ASP A 121 -3.57 24.08 24.31
CA ASP A 121 -3.23 24.08 25.73
C ASP A 121 -2.12 23.05 26.04
N GLU A 122 -1.78 22.91 27.32
CA GLU A 122 -0.77 21.95 27.77
C GLU A 122 -1.13 20.47 27.53
N ASN A 123 -2.42 20.16 27.30
CA ASN A 123 -2.90 18.81 27.03
C ASN A 123 -2.95 18.49 25.53
N THR A 124 -2.69 19.48 24.68
CA THR A 124 -2.72 19.30 23.23
C THR A 124 -1.57 18.40 22.78
N SER A 125 -1.89 17.43 21.91
CA SER A 125 -0.89 16.49 21.40
C SER A 125 0.25 17.24 20.71
N LYS A 126 1.49 16.88 21.06
CA LYS A 126 2.71 17.36 20.40
C LYS A 126 3.08 16.52 19.19
N GLU A 127 2.42 15.38 18.99
CA GLU A 127 2.65 14.50 17.85
C GLU A 127 1.96 15.04 16.61
N ILE A 128 2.73 15.16 15.54
CA ILE A 128 2.23 15.37 14.18
C ILE A 128 2.03 13.99 13.56
N ARG A 129 0.82 13.72 13.08
CA ARG A 129 0.39 12.36 12.77
C ARG A 129 1.19 11.71 11.65
N VAL A 130 1.42 12.39 10.53
CA VAL A 130 2.27 11.87 9.44
C VAL A 130 3.69 11.54 9.92
N LYS A 131 4.29 12.33 10.82
CA LYS A 131 5.63 12.04 11.35
C LYS A 131 5.62 10.78 12.21
N THR A 132 4.59 10.59 13.05
CA THR A 132 4.39 9.35 13.83
C THR A 132 4.30 8.13 12.91
N LEU A 133 3.63 8.26 11.77
CA LEU A 133 3.51 7.18 10.78
C LEU A 133 4.84 6.90 10.08
N ILE A 134 5.59 7.92 9.67
CA ILE A 134 6.90 7.75 9.03
C ILE A 134 7.90 7.10 10.00
N ASP A 135 7.95 7.56 11.25
CA ASP A 135 8.87 7.05 12.26
C ASP A 135 8.56 5.58 12.60
N ASN A 136 7.28 5.26 12.84
CA ASN A 136 6.88 3.99 13.45
C ASN A 136 6.35 2.95 12.44
N TYR A 137 5.88 3.35 11.26
CA TYR A 137 5.13 2.49 10.34
C TYR A 137 5.67 2.57 8.91
N TYR A 138 6.80 1.89 8.67
CA TYR A 138 7.38 1.60 7.35
C TYR A 138 7.26 2.72 6.29
N GLY A 139 7.35 4.01 6.65
CA GLY A 139 7.17 5.11 5.69
C GLY A 139 8.19 5.02 4.55
N TYR A 140 7.71 5.11 3.31
CA TYR A 140 8.55 5.02 2.13
C TYR A 140 8.91 6.42 1.64
N ALA A 141 10.19 6.80 1.75
CA ALA A 141 10.67 8.01 1.10
C ALA A 141 10.46 7.91 -0.42
N PHE A 142 9.86 8.93 -1.02
CA PHE A 142 9.51 8.92 -2.45
C PHE A 142 10.75 8.88 -3.34
N THR A 143 11.87 9.48 -2.91
CA THR A 143 13.16 9.35 -3.62
C THR A 143 13.64 7.89 -3.66
N THR A 144 13.56 7.19 -2.53
CA THR A 144 13.92 5.76 -2.47
C THR A 144 12.93 4.88 -3.24
N LEU A 145 11.62 5.19 -3.19
CA LEU A 145 10.60 4.49 -3.99
C LEU A 145 10.91 4.59 -5.49
N ARG A 146 11.24 5.78 -5.98
CA ARG A 146 11.68 6.00 -7.37
C ARG A 146 12.93 5.20 -7.69
N ASP A 147 13.98 5.30 -6.88
CA ASP A 147 15.26 4.65 -7.16
C ASP A 147 15.13 3.12 -7.16
N ASP A 148 14.26 2.60 -6.30
CA ASP A 148 13.93 1.18 -6.25
C ASP A 148 13.12 0.73 -7.47
N ALA A 149 12.19 1.56 -7.96
CA ALA A 149 11.44 1.30 -9.18
C ALA A 149 12.34 1.29 -10.42
N ILE A 150 13.26 2.26 -10.52
CA ILE A 150 14.29 2.29 -11.57
C ILE A 150 15.14 1.02 -11.47
N SER A 151 15.60 0.65 -10.27
CA SER A 151 16.40 -0.56 -10.06
C SER A 151 15.66 -1.84 -10.44
N TYR A 152 14.34 -1.89 -10.18
CA TYR A 152 13.48 -2.98 -10.62
C TYR A 152 13.42 -3.07 -12.16
N LEU A 153 13.20 -1.94 -12.84
CA LEU A 153 13.19 -1.88 -14.31
C LEU A 153 14.56 -2.26 -14.91
N LYS A 154 15.68 -1.90 -14.26
CA LYS A 154 17.03 -2.33 -14.69
C LYS A 154 17.19 -3.86 -14.73
N GLY A 155 16.43 -4.60 -13.92
CA GLY A 155 16.41 -6.06 -13.94
C GLY A 155 15.99 -6.65 -15.29
N PHE A 156 15.27 -5.89 -16.12
CA PHE A 156 14.78 -6.30 -17.43
C PHE A 156 15.68 -5.86 -18.59
N LEU A 157 16.73 -5.09 -18.36
CA LEU A 157 17.67 -4.67 -19.41
C LEU A 157 18.47 -5.88 -19.95
N PRO A 158 18.84 -5.90 -21.24
CA PRO A 158 19.76 -6.91 -21.78
C PRO A 158 21.10 -6.95 -21.02
N ASP A 159 21.75 -8.10 -21.00
CA ASP A 159 23.02 -8.25 -20.31
C ASP A 159 24.10 -7.33 -20.90
N GLY A 160 24.83 -6.62 -20.04
CA GLY A 160 25.86 -5.67 -20.43
C GLY A 160 25.35 -4.26 -20.79
N VAL A 161 24.04 -4.02 -20.73
CA VAL A 161 23.46 -2.68 -20.87
C VAL A 161 23.35 -2.02 -19.50
N THR A 162 23.93 -0.84 -19.36
CA THR A 162 23.81 0.01 -18.17
C THR A 162 23.21 1.35 -18.59
N VAL A 163 22.18 1.78 -17.87
CA VAL A 163 21.52 3.07 -18.05
C VAL A 163 21.46 3.76 -16.69
N ASP A 164 21.82 5.03 -16.64
CA ASP A 164 21.93 5.76 -15.37
C ASP A 164 20.68 6.56 -15.00
N GLU A 165 19.88 7.01 -15.98
CA GLU A 165 18.81 8.00 -15.75
C GLU A 165 17.41 7.49 -16.10
N GLU A 166 17.06 7.41 -17.39
CA GLU A 166 15.69 7.10 -17.84
C GLU A 166 15.62 5.72 -18.52
N ILE A 167 14.70 4.86 -18.07
CA ILE A 167 14.46 3.54 -18.65
C ILE A 167 13.16 3.58 -19.42
N THR A 168 13.26 3.41 -20.74
CA THR A 168 12.09 3.31 -21.62
C THR A 168 11.79 1.85 -21.92
N PHE A 169 10.53 1.54 -22.25
CA PHE A 169 10.10 0.17 -22.53
C PHE A 169 10.90 -0.49 -23.67
N ASP A 170 11.24 0.27 -24.71
CA ASP A 170 11.99 -0.24 -25.88
C ASP A 170 13.41 -0.74 -25.52
N MET A 171 13.93 -0.34 -24.36
CA MET A 171 15.22 -0.82 -23.86
C MET A 171 15.12 -2.19 -23.15
N LEU A 172 13.92 -2.64 -22.80
CA LEU A 172 13.72 -3.86 -22.02
C LEU A 172 13.81 -5.12 -22.90
N SER A 173 14.42 -6.18 -22.35
CA SER A 173 14.52 -7.47 -23.02
C SER A 173 13.21 -8.25 -22.88
N LYS A 174 12.55 -8.53 -24.02
CA LYS A 174 11.37 -9.40 -24.07
C LYS A 174 11.61 -10.79 -23.46
N GLU A 175 12.80 -11.34 -23.66
CA GLU A 175 13.19 -12.64 -23.08
C GLU A 175 13.25 -12.58 -21.55
N LYS A 176 13.72 -11.47 -20.97
CA LYS A 176 13.73 -11.25 -19.51
C LYS A 176 12.34 -11.01 -18.95
N ILE A 177 11.49 -10.28 -19.69
CA ILE A 177 10.08 -10.09 -19.33
C ILE A 177 9.37 -11.44 -19.28
N GLU A 178 9.46 -12.23 -20.35
CA GLU A 178 8.83 -13.55 -20.43
C GLU A 178 9.32 -14.51 -19.35
N SER A 179 10.64 -14.63 -19.16
CA SER A 179 11.19 -15.53 -18.15
C SER A 179 10.79 -15.15 -16.73
N THR A 180 10.79 -13.84 -16.41
CA THR A 180 10.35 -13.34 -15.11
C THR A 180 8.85 -13.56 -14.90
N PHE A 181 8.03 -13.31 -15.92
CA PHE A 181 6.58 -13.57 -15.89
C PHE A 181 6.30 -15.05 -15.61
N ARG A 182 6.91 -15.95 -16.38
CA ARG A 182 6.73 -17.41 -16.19
C ARG A 182 7.18 -17.86 -14.80
N GLN A 183 8.23 -17.27 -14.25
CA GLN A 183 8.69 -17.58 -12.91
C GLN A 183 7.69 -17.13 -11.83
N ARG A 184 7.19 -15.89 -11.93
CA ARG A 184 6.21 -15.34 -10.98
C ARG A 184 4.86 -16.06 -11.05
N MET A 185 4.34 -16.26 -12.26
CA MET A 185 3.00 -16.80 -12.49
C MET A 185 2.91 -18.32 -12.44
N LYS A 186 4.02 -19.02 -12.13
CA LYS A 186 4.07 -20.49 -12.06
C LYS A 186 3.00 -21.14 -11.17
N LYS A 187 2.56 -20.44 -10.11
CA LYS A 187 1.53 -20.91 -9.17
C LYS A 187 0.20 -20.16 -9.32
N ASP A 188 0.11 -19.21 -10.25
CA ASP A 188 -1.10 -18.46 -10.48
C ASP A 188 -2.08 -19.29 -11.31
N ASN A 189 -3.33 -19.36 -10.86
CA ASN A 189 -4.35 -20.16 -11.52
C ASN A 189 -4.90 -19.54 -12.81
N ARG A 190 -4.62 -18.25 -13.05
CA ARG A 190 -5.02 -17.52 -14.27
C ARG A 190 -4.22 -17.95 -15.49
N PHE A 191 -2.95 -18.37 -15.31
CA PHE A 191 -1.99 -18.60 -16.40
C PHE A 191 -1.51 -20.07 -16.44
N ARG A 192 -2.42 -21.01 -16.67
CA ARG A 192 -2.12 -22.46 -16.57
C ARG A 192 -1.71 -23.12 -17.88
N ASN A 193 -2.26 -22.65 -18.99
CA ASN A 193 -1.96 -23.18 -20.32
C ASN A 193 -1.16 -22.16 -21.14
N GLU A 194 -0.55 -22.63 -22.22
CA GLU A 194 0.36 -21.78 -23.01
C GLU A 194 -0.36 -20.59 -23.66
N GLU A 195 -1.63 -20.73 -24.06
CA GLU A 195 -2.41 -19.62 -24.60
C GLU A 195 -2.62 -18.50 -23.56
N GLN A 196 -3.02 -18.87 -22.34
CA GLN A 196 -3.15 -17.94 -21.22
C GLN A 196 -1.80 -17.32 -20.85
N ILE A 197 -0.72 -18.10 -20.88
CA ILE A 197 0.62 -17.57 -20.60
C ILE A 197 1.01 -16.52 -21.65
N GLN A 198 0.75 -16.76 -22.93
CA GLN A 198 1.02 -15.79 -23.99
C GLN A 198 0.17 -14.51 -23.86
N GLU A 199 -1.07 -14.63 -23.43
CA GLU A 199 -1.91 -13.48 -23.09
C GLU A 199 -1.34 -12.71 -21.88
N GLY A 200 -0.96 -13.43 -20.82
CA GLY A 200 -0.37 -12.83 -19.63
C GLY A 200 0.97 -12.14 -19.88
N ILE A 201 1.80 -12.65 -20.79
CA ILE A 201 3.04 -11.99 -21.22
C ILE A 201 2.72 -10.62 -21.86
N LYS A 202 1.66 -10.52 -22.68
CA LYS A 202 1.24 -9.23 -23.26
C LYS A 202 0.76 -8.25 -22.18
N LEU A 203 0.03 -8.74 -21.18
CA LEU A 203 -0.39 -7.93 -20.04
C LEU A 203 0.82 -7.44 -19.23
N GLU A 204 1.84 -8.29 -19.04
CA GLU A 204 3.08 -7.90 -18.36
C GLU A 204 3.92 -6.91 -19.17
N GLU A 205 3.99 -7.08 -20.50
CA GLU A 205 4.62 -6.09 -21.39
C GLU A 205 3.93 -4.73 -21.26
N GLN A 206 2.60 -4.69 -21.29
CA GLN A 206 1.84 -3.45 -21.11
C GLN A 206 2.08 -2.85 -19.73
N ARG A 207 2.01 -3.66 -18.67
CA ARG A 207 2.30 -3.22 -17.30
C ARG A 207 3.69 -2.59 -17.13
N LEU A 208 4.72 -3.21 -17.71
CA LEU A 208 6.08 -2.67 -17.62
C LEU A 208 6.26 -1.40 -18.45
N LYS A 209 5.55 -1.31 -19.58
CA LYS A 209 5.50 -0.08 -20.38
C LYS A 209 4.88 1.06 -19.58
N ASP A 210 3.74 0.82 -18.95
CA ASP A 210 3.06 1.82 -18.12
C ASP A 210 3.95 2.21 -16.92
N LEU A 211 4.58 1.23 -16.26
CA LEU A 211 5.51 1.51 -15.17
C LEU A 211 6.70 2.39 -15.60
N CYS A 212 7.26 2.21 -16.80
CA CYS A 212 8.30 3.09 -17.33
C CYS A 212 7.83 4.55 -17.40
N GLU A 213 6.64 4.81 -17.94
CA GLU A 213 6.06 6.16 -18.04
C GLU A 213 5.72 6.72 -16.65
N GLU A 214 5.14 5.90 -15.77
CA GLU A 214 4.78 6.32 -14.42
C GLU A 214 6.02 6.67 -13.57
N VAL A 215 7.10 5.90 -13.69
CA VAL A 215 8.38 6.21 -13.02
C VAL A 215 8.98 7.50 -13.57
N LYS A 216 8.84 7.76 -14.87
CA LYS A 216 9.29 9.00 -15.49
C LYS A 216 8.53 10.21 -14.96
N ASP A 217 7.20 10.15 -14.98
CA ASP A 217 6.32 11.22 -14.48
C ASP A 217 6.58 11.48 -12.99
N PHE A 218 6.75 10.42 -12.21
CA PHE A 218 7.06 10.54 -10.79
C PHE A 218 8.46 11.14 -10.54
N SER A 219 9.44 10.78 -11.36
CA SER A 219 10.77 11.38 -11.33
C SER A 219 10.73 12.87 -11.67
N TYR A 220 9.90 13.26 -12.64
CA TYR A 220 9.65 14.65 -12.97
C TYR A 220 9.02 15.40 -11.78
N LEU A 221 7.96 14.85 -11.15
CA LEU A 221 7.36 15.45 -9.95
C LEU A 221 8.39 15.65 -8.84
N LEU A 222 9.25 14.65 -8.58
CA LEU A 222 10.31 14.79 -7.58
C LEU A 222 11.34 15.87 -7.95
N SER A 223 11.63 16.06 -9.23
CA SER A 223 12.51 17.14 -9.68
C SER A 223 11.93 18.54 -9.42
N LEU A 224 10.59 18.65 -9.40
CA LEU A 224 9.88 19.89 -9.09
C LEU A 224 9.97 20.30 -7.62
N SER A 225 10.45 19.45 -6.72
CA SER A 225 10.58 19.76 -5.29
C SER A 225 11.42 21.02 -4.98
N SER A 226 12.32 21.42 -5.88
CA SER A 226 13.11 22.65 -5.76
C SER A 226 12.32 23.92 -6.13
N GLU A 227 11.37 23.79 -7.07
CA GLU A 227 10.54 24.89 -7.58
C GLU A 227 9.23 25.04 -6.80
N TYR A 228 8.65 23.90 -6.39
CA TYR A 228 7.40 23.77 -5.64
C TYR A 228 7.65 23.03 -4.32
N PRO A 229 8.32 23.66 -3.34
CA PRO A 229 8.67 23.02 -2.07
C PRO A 229 7.44 22.57 -1.27
N GLU A 230 6.27 23.16 -1.51
CA GLU A 230 5.00 22.80 -0.92
C GLU A 230 4.33 21.56 -1.52
N LEU A 231 4.85 21.00 -2.63
CA LEU A 231 4.28 19.82 -3.26
C LEU A 231 4.41 18.57 -2.37
N PHE A 232 5.52 18.48 -1.62
CA PHE A 232 5.82 17.33 -0.78
C PHE A 232 5.90 17.68 0.69
N TYR A 233 5.58 16.71 1.52
CA TYR A 233 5.91 16.72 2.93
C TYR A 233 7.31 16.14 3.11
N ASN A 234 8.28 17.04 3.28
CA ASN A 234 9.67 16.68 3.52
C ASN A 234 9.93 16.50 5.03
N TYR A 235 10.70 15.47 5.37
CA TYR A 235 10.96 15.12 6.77
C TYR A 235 12.21 14.25 6.89
N THR A 236 12.95 14.37 8.00
CA THR A 236 13.99 13.40 8.35
C THR A 236 13.41 12.39 9.32
N ARG A 237 13.45 11.11 8.96
CA ARG A 237 12.88 10.05 9.79
C ARG A 237 13.53 10.02 11.18
N TYR A 238 12.70 9.74 12.19
CA TYR A 238 13.00 9.70 13.62
C TYR A 238 13.19 11.06 14.32
N GLU A 239 13.08 12.20 13.63
CA GLU A 239 13.22 13.52 14.26
C GLU A 239 12.16 13.78 15.34
N GLN A 240 10.89 13.51 15.07
CA GLN A 240 9.81 13.66 16.05
C GLN A 240 10.01 12.70 17.22
N SER A 241 10.35 11.44 16.95
CA SER A 241 10.64 10.48 18.02
C SER A 241 11.78 10.99 18.91
N PHE A 242 12.85 11.54 18.33
CA PHE A 242 13.94 12.17 19.08
C PHE A 242 13.48 13.39 19.91
N GLU A 243 12.67 14.27 19.33
CA GLU A 243 12.15 15.48 19.98
C GLU A 243 11.23 15.16 21.17
N LEU A 244 10.36 14.16 21.02
CA LEU A 244 9.37 13.78 22.02
C LEU A 244 9.93 12.91 23.13
N GLU A 245 10.97 12.12 22.86
CA GLU A 245 11.55 11.17 23.83
C GLU A 245 12.21 11.88 25.03
N GLY A 246 12.54 13.17 24.95
CA GLY A 246 13.07 13.94 26.08
C GLY A 246 14.45 13.44 26.54
N ASP A 247 14.75 13.42 27.84
CA ASP A 247 16.02 12.93 28.42
C ASP A 247 15.95 11.47 28.90
N THR A 248 15.20 10.61 28.18
CA THR A 248 15.13 9.19 28.52
C THR A 248 16.30 8.39 27.94
N LYS A 249 16.37 7.11 28.31
CA LYS A 249 17.37 6.15 27.80
C LYS A 249 17.29 5.90 26.29
N TYR A 250 16.18 6.21 25.62
CA TYR A 250 16.00 5.95 24.19
C TYR A 250 16.40 7.14 23.31
N LYS A 251 16.57 8.34 23.89
CA LYS A 251 16.99 9.56 23.18
C LYS A 251 18.25 9.33 22.34
N GLY A 252 19.26 8.67 22.93
CA GLY A 252 20.51 8.35 22.24
C GLY A 252 20.33 7.42 21.04
N GLN A 253 19.36 6.50 21.09
CA GLN A 253 19.07 5.59 19.97
C GLN A 253 18.43 6.36 18.80
N TYR A 254 17.47 7.24 19.08
CA TYR A 254 16.86 8.08 18.06
C TYR A 254 17.86 9.11 17.49
N GLN A 255 18.74 9.66 18.31
CA GLN A 255 19.82 10.53 17.84
C GLN A 255 20.70 9.80 16.81
N THR A 256 21.20 8.61 17.14
CA THR A 256 22.00 7.79 16.21
C THR A 256 21.20 7.43 14.96
N ALA A 257 19.90 7.17 15.09
CA ALA A 257 19.05 6.87 13.92
C ALA A 257 18.90 8.08 12.99
N VAL A 258 18.68 9.28 13.53
CA VAL A 258 18.63 10.54 12.76
C VAL A 258 19.99 10.83 12.11
N GLU A 259 21.09 10.69 12.84
CA GLU A 259 22.45 10.88 12.30
C GLU A 259 22.72 9.93 11.13
N ARG A 260 22.30 8.66 11.23
CA ARG A 260 22.39 7.71 10.12
C ARG A 260 21.55 8.12 8.91
N GLU A 261 20.32 8.62 9.10
CA GLU A 261 19.51 9.12 7.98
C GLU A 261 20.24 10.28 7.26
N LYS A 262 20.91 11.17 8.01
CA LYS A 262 21.70 12.27 7.44
C LYS A 262 22.94 11.76 6.70
N GLU A 263 23.69 10.81 7.28
CA GLU A 263 24.86 10.20 6.64
C GLU A 263 24.51 9.48 5.34
N GLU A 264 23.32 8.86 5.28
CA GLU A 264 22.81 8.19 4.10
C GLU A 264 22.12 9.16 3.10
N GLY A 265 22.21 10.47 3.34
CA GLY A 265 21.68 11.50 2.44
C GLY A 265 20.15 11.61 2.44
N ARG A 266 19.48 11.09 3.47
CA ARG A 266 18.01 11.12 3.63
C ARG A 266 17.53 12.20 4.61
N GLU A 267 18.31 13.27 4.75
CA GLU A 267 17.87 14.46 5.48
C GLU A 267 16.78 15.19 4.68
N ASN A 268 15.65 15.48 5.33
CA ASN A 268 14.56 16.27 4.76
C ASN A 268 14.08 15.81 3.37
N VAL A 269 13.89 14.49 3.20
CA VAL A 269 13.42 13.90 1.93
C VAL A 269 11.89 13.84 1.85
N PRO A 270 11.30 13.80 0.64
CA PRO A 270 9.86 13.72 0.47
C PRO A 270 9.32 12.36 0.90
N TYR A 271 8.39 12.35 1.86
CA TYR A 271 7.72 11.14 2.35
C TYR A 271 6.23 11.07 2.01
N ALA A 272 5.62 12.20 1.66
CA ALA A 272 4.20 12.25 1.32
C ALA A 272 3.92 13.37 0.31
N LEU A 273 2.87 13.20 -0.48
CA LEU A 273 2.32 14.24 -1.36
C LEU A 273 1.39 15.15 -0.56
N ARG A 274 1.56 16.47 -0.64
CA ARG A 274 0.63 17.44 -0.03
C ARG A 274 -0.52 17.69 -0.99
N LEU A 275 -1.73 17.30 -0.59
CA LEU A 275 -2.90 17.35 -1.48
C LEU A 275 -3.38 18.77 -1.73
N SER A 276 -3.17 19.68 -0.78
CA SER A 276 -3.49 21.10 -0.95
C SER A 276 -2.65 21.82 -2.00
N ALA A 277 -1.48 21.27 -2.36
CA ALA A 277 -0.63 21.81 -3.43
C ALA A 277 -1.15 21.48 -4.84
N LEU A 278 -2.10 20.55 -4.95
CA LEU A 278 -2.64 20.07 -6.23
C LEU A 278 -3.87 20.89 -6.67
N LYS A 279 -3.87 22.21 -6.50
CA LYS A 279 -5.00 23.07 -6.91
C LYS A 279 -4.67 23.71 -8.25
N GLY A 280 -5.13 23.17 -9.38
CA GLY A 280 -4.87 23.81 -10.68
C GLY A 280 -5.70 23.31 -11.85
N GLY A 281 -5.86 24.14 -12.89
CA GLY A 281 -6.38 23.74 -14.21
C GLY A 281 -7.89 23.85 -14.43
N ALA A 282 -8.28 24.19 -15.65
CA ALA A 282 -9.65 23.97 -16.10
C ALA A 282 -9.85 22.46 -16.32
N ASN A 283 -10.93 21.89 -15.77
CA ASN A 283 -11.28 20.45 -15.81
C ASN A 283 -10.53 19.53 -14.84
N LYS A 284 -9.81 20.06 -13.84
CA LYS A 284 -9.28 19.25 -12.74
C LYS A 284 -10.23 19.25 -11.55
N ASN A 285 -10.25 18.16 -10.80
CA ASN A 285 -11.03 18.06 -9.58
C ASN A 285 -10.33 18.80 -8.43
N ASP A 286 -11.10 19.46 -7.56
CA ASP A 286 -10.55 19.97 -6.31
C ASP A 286 -10.22 18.78 -5.39
N PRO A 287 -8.98 18.65 -4.88
CA PRO A 287 -8.62 17.61 -3.92
C PRO A 287 -9.59 17.49 -2.73
N SER A 288 -10.19 18.60 -2.32
CA SER A 288 -11.14 18.70 -1.19
C SER A 288 -12.43 17.89 -1.43
N LYS A 289 -12.72 17.53 -2.68
CA LYS A 289 -13.81 16.60 -3.05
C LYS A 289 -13.59 15.21 -2.48
N TYR A 290 -12.33 14.79 -2.36
CA TYR A 290 -11.94 13.45 -1.95
C TYR A 290 -11.34 13.42 -0.55
N PHE A 291 -10.59 14.47 -0.21
CA PHE A 291 -9.69 14.50 0.93
C PHE A 291 -9.91 15.76 1.74
N ARG A 292 -10.41 15.62 2.97
CA ARG A 292 -10.53 16.74 3.90
C ARG A 292 -10.38 16.23 5.32
N LEU A 293 -9.92 17.10 6.21
CA LEU A 293 -9.96 16.82 7.64
C LEU A 293 -11.41 16.84 8.13
N SER A 294 -11.70 16.08 9.19
CA SER A 294 -13.00 16.13 9.86
C SER A 294 -13.31 17.56 10.31
N GLY A 295 -14.39 18.13 9.78
CA GLY A 295 -14.79 19.52 10.07
C GLY A 295 -14.10 20.60 9.21
N SER A 296 -13.31 20.21 8.22
CA SER A 296 -12.73 21.11 7.21
C SER A 296 -13.50 21.01 5.88
N GLU A 297 -13.54 22.11 5.13
CA GLU A 297 -14.04 22.13 3.74
C GLU A 297 -12.91 21.98 2.70
N THR A 298 -11.66 22.02 3.14
CA THR A 298 -10.46 22.02 2.28
C THR A 298 -9.57 20.81 2.54
N ALA A 299 -8.80 20.42 1.52
CA ALA A 299 -7.71 19.43 1.60
C ALA A 299 -6.43 19.96 2.27
N ASP A 300 -6.49 21.15 2.87
CA ASP A 300 -5.38 21.74 3.59
C ASP A 300 -4.92 20.82 4.74
N ASP A 301 -3.60 20.73 4.91
CA ASP A 301 -2.90 19.82 5.82
C ASP A 301 -3.11 18.31 5.58
N VAL A 302 -3.80 17.89 4.52
CA VAL A 302 -3.92 16.47 4.16
C VAL A 302 -2.76 16.04 3.27
N VAL A 303 -2.18 14.89 3.58
CA VAL A 303 -1.05 14.30 2.87
C VAL A 303 -1.30 12.83 2.52
N ALA A 304 -0.73 12.36 1.42
CA ALA A 304 -0.75 10.96 1.00
C ALA A 304 0.65 10.35 1.09
N MET A 305 0.82 9.35 1.96
CA MET A 305 2.09 8.63 2.15
C MET A 305 2.00 7.18 1.68
N VAL A 306 3.15 6.57 1.38
CA VAL A 306 3.25 5.19 0.92
C VAL A 306 3.95 4.33 1.98
N PHE A 307 3.47 3.10 2.19
CA PHE A 307 4.15 2.12 3.02
C PHE A 307 5.19 1.34 2.22
N ASN A 308 6.34 1.06 2.84
CA ASN A 308 7.43 0.31 2.24
C ASN A 308 7.31 -1.18 2.57
N PHE A 309 6.78 -1.93 1.62
CA PHE A 309 6.71 -3.39 1.62
C PHE A 309 7.47 -4.00 0.45
N ARG A 310 8.49 -3.31 -0.08
CA ARG A 310 9.30 -3.78 -1.22
C ARG A 310 9.84 -5.20 -1.06
N SER A 311 10.24 -5.59 0.14
CA SER A 311 10.73 -6.96 0.43
C SER A 311 9.68 -8.03 0.21
N ASP A 312 8.41 -7.69 0.45
CA ASP A 312 7.27 -8.61 0.46
C ASP A 312 6.47 -8.51 -0.86
N GLN A 313 6.49 -7.35 -1.50
CA GLN A 313 5.84 -7.02 -2.77
C GLN A 313 6.85 -6.55 -3.85
N PRO A 314 7.91 -7.32 -4.17
CA PRO A 314 9.03 -6.84 -4.99
C PRO A 314 8.64 -6.44 -6.42
N HIS A 315 7.47 -6.85 -6.88
CA HIS A 315 6.94 -6.51 -8.20
C HIS A 315 5.86 -5.44 -8.14
N LEU A 316 4.95 -5.51 -7.15
CA LEU A 316 3.69 -4.77 -7.13
C LEU A 316 3.74 -3.53 -6.22
N GLN A 317 4.79 -3.36 -5.42
CA GLN A 317 5.00 -2.15 -4.64
C GLN A 317 4.93 -0.87 -5.50
N TYR A 318 5.35 -0.96 -6.77
CA TYR A 318 5.44 0.19 -7.67
C TYR A 318 4.11 0.61 -8.28
N GLU A 319 3.03 -0.16 -8.11
CA GLU A 319 1.67 0.28 -8.44
C GLU A 319 1.28 1.53 -7.64
N THR A 320 1.92 1.75 -6.48
CA THR A 320 1.77 2.97 -5.69
C THR A 320 2.23 4.23 -6.44
N ILE A 321 3.16 4.12 -7.37
CA ILE A 321 3.61 5.26 -8.20
C ILE A 321 2.48 5.68 -9.13
N SER A 322 1.90 4.74 -9.88
CA SER A 322 0.75 5.00 -10.75
C SER A 322 -0.42 5.61 -9.96
N PHE A 323 -0.68 5.08 -8.77
CA PHE A 323 -1.71 5.61 -7.88
C PHE A 323 -1.46 7.06 -7.47
N ILE A 324 -0.23 7.41 -7.07
CA ILE A 324 0.13 8.79 -6.70
C ILE A 324 0.08 9.73 -7.92
N ASN A 325 0.61 9.31 -9.06
CA ASN A 325 0.55 10.10 -10.28
C ASN A 325 -0.89 10.33 -10.75
N GLN A 326 -1.78 9.35 -10.60
CA GLN A 326 -3.19 9.52 -10.93
C GLN A 326 -3.87 10.61 -10.07
N ILE A 327 -3.54 10.70 -8.78
CA ILE A 327 -4.02 11.78 -7.92
C ILE A 327 -3.57 13.14 -8.49
N VAL A 328 -2.31 13.24 -8.92
CA VAL A 328 -1.76 14.46 -9.50
C VAL A 328 -2.43 14.77 -10.85
N ARG A 329 -2.66 13.79 -11.72
CA ARG A 329 -3.35 13.97 -13.01
C ARG A 329 -4.82 14.38 -12.83
N ASP A 330 -5.52 13.88 -11.82
CA ASP A 330 -6.92 14.25 -11.59
C ASP A 330 -7.07 15.66 -10.99
N CYS A 331 -6.13 16.05 -10.12
CA CYS A 331 -6.24 17.29 -9.34
C CYS A 331 -5.39 18.46 -9.88
N SER A 332 -4.37 18.20 -10.69
CA SER A 332 -3.38 19.20 -11.09
C SER A 332 -2.98 19.07 -12.56
N THR A 333 -2.35 20.13 -13.08
CA THR A 333 -1.79 20.19 -14.44
C THR A 333 -0.28 19.90 -14.47
N LEU A 334 0.30 19.45 -13.35
CA LEU A 334 1.74 19.19 -13.24
C LEU A 334 2.20 18.04 -14.13
N LEU A 335 1.30 17.14 -14.54
CA LEU A 335 1.60 15.98 -15.41
C LEU A 335 0.87 16.05 -16.75
N ASP A 336 0.41 17.23 -17.16
CA ASP A 336 -0.33 17.43 -18.43
C ASP A 336 0.59 17.62 -19.65
#